data_AF-A0A967LMP1-F1
#
_entry.id   AF-A0A967LMP1-F1
#
_cell.length_a   1.000
_cell.length_b   1.000
_cell.length_c   1.000
_cell.angle_alpha   90.00
_cell.angle_beta   90.00
_cell.angle_gamma   90.00
#
_symmetry.space_group_name_H-M   'P 1'
#
loop_
_entity.id
_entity.type
_entity.pdbx_description
1 polymer ?
#
loop_
_entity_poly.entity_id
_entity_poly.type
_entity_poly.pdbx_seq_one_letter_code
_entity_poly.pdbx_strand_id
1 'polypeptide(L)'
;MSRRLMIWSAPVIASILASACAGRQPPSPFDAGRGDGEIRVEVDNDNYLDVAVFAMHDQAATRLGTVSGLSSATLSVPGQWVVMGRLRLLVDPIGSAEAYLTEDIPVSP
;
A
#
# COMPACT_ATOMS: atom_id res chain seq x y z
N MET A 1 -46.80 -59.70 -17.44
CA MET A 1 -45.44 -59.36 -17.00
C MET A 1 -45.02 -58.17 -17.87
N SER A 2 -44.93 -56.92 -17.41
CA SER A 2 -43.93 -56.38 -16.48
C SER A 2 -44.34 -54.99 -15.93
N ARG A 3 -44.45 -54.93 -14.59
CA ARG A 3 -44.11 -53.87 -13.62
C ARG A 3 -44.42 -52.37 -13.87
N ARG A 4 -45.35 -51.88 -13.03
CA ARG A 4 -45.51 -50.50 -12.53
C ARG A 4 -44.26 -50.02 -11.76
N LEU A 5 -44.02 -48.70 -11.73
CA LEU A 5 -43.46 -47.88 -10.62
C LEU A 5 -43.26 -46.45 -11.19
N MET A 6 -44.14 -45.46 -11.04
CA MET A 6 -44.46 -44.65 -9.85
C MET A 6 -43.22 -44.28 -9.03
N ILE A 7 -42.60 -43.13 -9.35
CA ILE A 7 -41.63 -42.45 -8.49
C ILE A 7 -42.13 -41.03 -8.25
N TRP A 8 -42.12 -40.71 -6.97
CA TRP A 8 -42.84 -39.71 -6.22
C TRP A 8 -41.94 -38.51 -5.93
N SER A 9 -42.55 -37.46 -5.39
CA SER A 9 -42.12 -36.07 -5.26
C SER A 9 -40.83 -35.77 -4.46
N ALA A 10 -40.33 -34.54 -4.69
CA ALA A 10 -39.22 -33.76 -4.10
C ALA A 10 -38.90 -33.90 -2.58
N PRO A 11 -37.71 -33.42 -2.15
CA PRO A 11 -37.60 -32.04 -1.62
C PRO A 11 -36.32 -31.31 -2.10
N VAL A 12 -36.33 -30.02 -2.48
CA VAL A 12 -36.43 -28.77 -1.69
C VAL A 12 -35.28 -28.56 -0.68
N ILE A 13 -34.26 -27.86 -1.19
CA ILE A 13 -33.30 -26.89 -0.62
C ILE A 13 -33.51 -26.48 0.85
N ALA A 14 -32.44 -26.55 1.68
CA ALA A 14 -32.28 -25.68 2.86
C ALA A 14 -30.81 -25.57 3.36
N SER A 15 -30.17 -24.47 2.94
CA SER A 15 -29.31 -23.56 3.73
C SER A 15 -27.94 -24.01 4.27
N ILE A 16 -26.93 -23.46 3.61
CA ILE A 16 -25.49 -23.47 3.88
C ILE A 16 -25.17 -22.76 5.20
N LEU A 17 -24.53 -23.47 6.14
CA LEU A 17 -23.88 -22.91 7.32
C LEU A 17 -22.56 -22.23 6.88
N ALA A 18 -22.60 -20.93 6.60
CA ALA A 18 -21.39 -20.14 6.43
C ALA A 18 -20.73 -19.92 7.80
N SER A 19 -19.82 -20.81 8.18
CA SER A 19 -18.90 -20.56 9.30
C SER A 19 -18.03 -19.36 8.96
N ALA A 20 -18.32 -18.23 9.57
CA ALA A 20 -17.49 -17.04 9.53
C ALA A 20 -16.18 -17.34 10.29
N CYS A 21 -15.16 -17.80 9.57
CA CYS A 21 -13.80 -17.80 10.07
C CYS A 21 -13.34 -16.34 10.18
N ALA A 22 -13.63 -15.71 11.31
CA ALA A 22 -12.91 -14.53 11.77
C ALA A 22 -11.48 -14.96 12.13
N GLY A 23 -10.65 -15.15 11.11
CA GLY A 23 -9.22 -15.40 11.27
C GLY A 23 -8.56 -14.14 11.81
N ARG A 24 -8.32 -14.08 13.12
CA ARG A 24 -7.28 -13.22 13.67
C ARG A 24 -5.95 -13.80 13.22
N GLN A 25 -5.40 -13.25 12.15
CA GLN A 25 -4.04 -13.55 11.73
C GLN A 25 -3.10 -13.10 12.85
N PRO A 26 -2.33 -14.00 13.49
CA PRO A 26 -1.28 -13.58 14.39
C PRO A 26 -0.26 -12.73 13.62
N PRO A 27 0.29 -11.66 14.23
CA PRO A 27 1.33 -10.85 13.60
C PRO A 27 2.43 -11.76 13.11
N SER A 28 2.81 -11.61 11.85
CA SER A 28 3.76 -12.52 11.24
C SER A 28 5.15 -12.24 11.83
N PRO A 29 6.00 -13.25 12.00
CA PRO A 29 7.40 -13.03 12.39
C PRO A 29 8.18 -12.14 11.39
N PHE A 30 7.62 -11.95 10.19
CA PHE A 30 8.14 -11.03 9.17
C PHE A 30 7.76 -9.56 9.41
N ASP A 31 6.79 -9.28 10.29
CA ASP A 31 6.47 -7.92 10.74
C ASP A 31 7.46 -7.42 11.81
N ALA A 32 8.10 -8.34 12.56
CA ALA A 32 9.07 -7.98 13.61
C ALA A 32 10.39 -7.39 13.08
N GLY A 33 10.64 -7.46 11.77
CA GLY A 33 11.78 -6.82 11.09
C GLY A 33 11.40 -5.58 10.28
N ARG A 34 10.11 -5.23 10.23
CA ARG A 34 9.62 -3.99 9.63
C ARG A 34 9.99 -2.89 10.63
N GLY A 35 10.85 -1.95 10.24
CA GLY A 35 11.15 -0.80 11.08
C GLY A 35 9.84 -0.08 11.39
N ASP A 36 9.31 -0.28 12.60
CA ASP A 36 8.06 0.30 13.09
C ASP A 36 8.16 1.83 13.32
N GLY A 37 9.28 2.44 12.93
CA GLY A 37 9.47 3.88 12.91
C GLY A 37 8.79 4.49 11.69
N GLU A 38 7.76 5.30 11.90
CA GLU A 38 7.28 6.27 10.92
C GLU A 38 8.34 7.37 10.78
N ILE A 39 8.94 7.48 9.59
CA ILE A 39 9.95 8.51 9.32
C ILE A 39 9.24 9.72 8.74
N ARG A 40 9.63 10.92 9.17
CA ARG A 40 9.05 12.18 8.71
C ARG A 40 10.05 12.87 7.82
N VAL A 41 9.63 13.23 6.61
CA VAL A 41 10.44 13.96 5.65
C VAL A 41 9.78 15.30 5.36
N GLU A 42 10.51 16.38 5.56
CA GLU A 42 10.11 17.70 5.09
C GLU A 42 10.54 17.86 3.63
N VAL A 43 9.60 18.31 2.80
CA VAL A 43 9.81 18.55 1.38
C VAL A 43 9.49 20.01 1.11
N ASP A 44 10.51 20.73 0.67
CA ASP A 44 10.40 22.10 0.17
C ASP A 44 10.23 22.06 -1.35
N ASN A 45 9.11 22.58 -1.84
CA ASN A 45 8.80 22.66 -3.26
C ASN A 45 9.00 24.08 -3.77
N ASP A 46 10.19 24.35 -4.31
CA ASP A 46 10.50 25.62 -4.97
C ASP A 46 9.97 25.69 -6.43
N ASN A 47 9.20 24.69 -6.88
CA ASN A 47 8.52 24.70 -8.17
C ASN A 47 7.15 25.40 -8.06
N TYR A 48 6.69 26.04 -9.14
CA TYR A 48 5.35 26.63 -9.23
C TYR A 48 4.23 25.59 -9.32
N LEU A 49 4.52 24.40 -9.83
CA LEU A 49 3.57 23.30 -9.92
C LEU A 49 3.47 22.57 -8.59
N ASP A 50 2.27 22.09 -8.27
CA ASP A 50 2.07 21.09 -7.24
C ASP A 50 2.83 19.82 -7.62
N VAL A 51 3.49 19.17 -6.66
CA VAL A 51 4.25 17.95 -6.89
C VAL A 51 3.66 16.78 -6.11
N ALA A 52 3.53 15.63 -6.77
CA ALA A 52 3.28 14.36 -6.11
C ALA A 52 4.61 13.75 -5.68
N VAL A 53 4.71 13.33 -4.42
CA VAL A 53 5.95 12.77 -3.86
C VAL A 53 5.74 11.30 -3.55
N PHE A 54 6.69 10.47 -3.97
CA PHE A 54 6.67 9.02 -3.80
C PHE A 54 7.96 8.55 -3.11
N ALA A 55 7.85 7.54 -2.24
CA ALA A 55 9.01 6.78 -1.81
C ALA A 55 9.28 5.63 -2.80
N MET A 56 10.55 5.45 -3.15
CA MET A 56 11.00 4.50 -4.17
C MET A 56 11.87 3.41 -3.55
N HIS A 57 11.54 2.16 -3.85
CA HIS A 57 12.40 1.01 -3.58
C HIS A 57 12.37 0.06 -4.79
N ASP A 58 13.53 -0.22 -5.37
CA ASP A 58 13.67 -0.92 -6.66
C ASP A 58 12.76 -0.34 -7.76
N GLN A 59 11.77 -1.12 -8.23
CA GLN A 59 10.75 -0.69 -9.20
C GLN A 59 9.39 -0.41 -8.56
N ALA A 60 9.30 -0.48 -7.24
CA ALA A 60 8.10 -0.17 -6.49
C ALA A 60 8.11 1.29 -6.04
N ALA A 61 6.94 1.92 -6.11
CA ALA A 61 6.71 3.27 -5.64
C ALA A 61 5.49 3.27 -4.71
N THR A 62 5.53 4.08 -3.65
CA THR A 62 4.33 4.44 -2.90
C THR A 62 4.18 5.93 -2.81
N ARG A 63 2.96 6.42 -2.96
CA ARG A 63 2.67 7.84 -2.86
C ARG A 63 2.64 8.25 -1.39
N LEU A 64 3.45 9.25 -1.06
CA LEU A 64 3.51 9.82 0.29
C LEU A 64 2.53 10.99 0.44
N GLY A 65 2.38 11.80 -0.61
CA GLY A 65 1.49 12.96 -0.57
C GLY A 65 1.65 13.90 -1.77
N THR A 66 1.07 15.09 -1.61
CA THR A 66 1.27 16.24 -2.50
C THR A 66 1.89 17.37 -1.71
N VAL A 67 2.81 18.10 -2.32
CA VAL A 67 3.27 19.40 -1.84
C VAL A 67 2.84 20.45 -2.84
N SER A 68 2.15 21.49 -2.37
CA SER A 68 1.69 22.56 -3.26
C SER A 68 2.86 23.34 -3.85
N GLY A 69 2.64 24.06 -4.93
CA GLY A 69 3.64 24.95 -5.52
C GLY A 69 4.13 26.01 -4.53
N LEU A 70 5.43 26.30 -4.55
CA LEU A 70 6.10 27.30 -3.70
C LEU A 70 5.78 27.15 -2.21
N SER A 71 5.75 25.90 -1.72
CA SER A 71 5.41 25.61 -0.33
C SER A 71 6.19 24.42 0.21
N SER A 72 6.05 24.16 1.51
CA SER A 72 6.64 23.01 2.17
C SER A 72 5.59 22.13 2.83
N ALA A 73 5.88 20.84 2.94
CA ALA A 73 5.05 19.90 3.68
C ALA A 73 5.88 18.77 4.30
N THR A 74 5.47 18.33 5.49
CA THR A 74 6.02 17.13 6.13
C THR A 74 5.20 15.90 5.75
N LEU A 75 5.85 14.95 5.09
CA LEU A 75 5.27 13.70 4.64
C LEU A 75 5.73 12.54 5.53
N SER A 76 4.82 11.60 5.76
CA SER A 76 5.12 10.36 6.47
C SER A 76 5.61 9.29 5.52
N VAL A 77 6.75 8.70 5.84
CA VAL A 77 7.35 7.58 5.13
C VAL A 77 7.21 6.32 5.99
N PRO A 78 6.45 5.31 5.53
CA PRO A 78 6.39 4.05 6.25
C PRO A 78 7.78 3.39 6.25
N GLY A 79 8.28 2.96 7.41
CA GLY A 79 9.65 2.46 7.56
C GLY A 79 10.02 1.28 6.65
N GLN A 80 9.04 0.53 6.14
CA GLN A 80 9.24 -0.50 5.11
C GLN A 80 9.82 0.01 3.78
N TRP A 81 9.73 1.32 3.51
CA TRP A 81 10.30 1.97 2.32
C TRP A 81 11.72 2.48 2.56
N VAL A 82 12.23 2.32 3.78
CA VAL A 82 13.60 2.62 4.15
C VAL A 82 14.38 1.34 4.23
N VAL A 83 15.25 1.12 3.24
CA VAL A 83 15.99 -0.13 3.08
C VAL A 83 17.44 0.10 3.37
N MET A 84 17.97 -0.62 4.37
CA MET A 84 19.35 -0.45 4.84
C MET A 84 19.68 1.01 5.21
N GLY A 85 18.72 1.71 5.83
CA GLY A 85 18.88 3.11 6.24
C GLY A 85 18.94 4.10 5.07
N ARG A 86 18.37 3.75 3.91
CA ARG A 86 18.35 4.60 2.72
C ARG A 86 16.93 4.80 2.21
N LEU A 87 16.64 6.03 1.83
CA LEU A 87 15.37 6.45 1.25
C LEU A 87 15.65 7.17 -0.09
N ARG A 88 14.87 6.86 -1.11
CA ARG A 88 14.83 7.64 -2.35
C ARG A 88 13.42 8.16 -2.58
N LEU A 89 13.34 9.40 -3.05
CA LEU A 89 12.09 10.06 -3.36
C LEU A 89 12.00 10.33 -4.85
N LEU A 90 10.85 10.01 -5.44
CA LEU A 90 10.48 10.48 -6.76
C LEU A 90 9.51 11.65 -6.60
N VAL A 91 9.84 12.77 -7.25
CA VAL A 91 9.04 13.98 -7.28
C VAL A 91 8.49 14.14 -8.69
N ASP A 92 7.17 14.13 -8.81
CA ASP A 92 6.44 14.18 -10.09
C ASP A 92 5.56 15.44 -10.11
N PRO A 93 6.00 16.54 -10.76
CA PRO A 93 5.21 17.74 -10.93
C PRO A 93 3.93 17.48 -11.75
N ILE A 94 2.79 17.85 -11.18
CA ILE A 94 1.49 17.63 -11.78
C ILE A 94 1.34 18.51 -13.02
N GLY A 95 1.12 17.88 -14.18
CA GLY A 95 1.03 18.57 -15.46
C GLY A 95 2.36 18.78 -16.19
N SER A 96 3.45 18.19 -15.68
CA SER A 96 4.74 18.09 -16.37
C SER A 96 4.94 16.70 -16.99
N ALA A 97 5.89 16.59 -17.92
CA ALA A 97 6.43 15.31 -18.39
C ALA A 97 7.76 14.95 -17.73
N GLU A 98 8.32 15.88 -16.95
CA GLU A 98 9.56 15.68 -16.20
C GLU A 98 9.25 15.11 -14.81
N ALA A 99 10.14 14.27 -14.29
CA ALA A 99 10.12 13.81 -12.90
C ALA A 99 11.55 13.77 -12.37
N TYR A 100 11.71 13.98 -11.07
CA TYR A 100 13.00 14.09 -10.41
C TYR A 100 13.16 12.99 -9.36
N LEU A 101 14.19 12.17 -9.51
CA LEU A 101 14.55 11.14 -8.53
C LEU A 101 15.71 11.66 -7.69
N THR A 102 15.59 11.62 -6.36
CA THR A 102 16.67 11.98 -5.46
C THR A 102 17.77 10.93 -5.46
N GLU A 103 18.94 11.32 -4.98
CA GLU A 103 19.95 10.37 -4.51
C GLU A 103 19.47 9.59 -3.26
N ASP A 104 20.27 8.61 -2.84
CA ASP A 104 20.04 7.86 -1.61
C ASP A 104 20.17 8.78 -0.39
N ILE A 105 19.05 9.12 0.24
CA ILE A 105 19.00 9.91 1.47
C ILE A 105 19.29 8.97 2.66
N PRO A 106 20.38 9.16 3.41
CA PRO A 106 20.66 8.37 4.59
C PRO A 106 19.66 8.72 5.70
N VAL A 107 19.04 7.70 6.27
CA VAL A 107 18.03 7.82 7.31
C VAL A 107 18.35 6.83 8.43
N SER A 108 18.42 7.32 9.65
CA SER A 108 18.52 6.49 10.86
C SER A 108 17.13 6.44 11.50
N PRO A 109 16.67 5.25 11.96
CA PRO A 109 15.62 5.17 12.97
C PRO A 109 15.98 5.94 14.24
#